data_AF-A0A3C1Z3U4-F1
#
_entry.id   AF-A0A3C1Z3U4-F1
#
_cell.length_a   1.000
_cell.length_b   1.000
_cell.length_c   1.000
_cell.angle_alpha   90.00
_cell.angle_beta   90.00
_cell.angle_gamma   90.00
#
_symmetry.space_group_name_H-M   'P 1'
#
loop_
_entity.id
_entity.type
_entity.pdbx_description
1 polymer ?
#
loop_
_entity_poly.entity_id
_entity_poly.type
_entity_poly.pdbx_seq_one_letter_code
_entity_poly.pdbx_strand_id
1 'polypeptide(L)'
;MVDLMISPVRDSRGKPVISTQKALVELKAATGERNEYSALQTSWADWASQHLDAAIERGTRRMITDRQHLTPETYGLVKDKAREELLRDRAQTPDLARVLQNASELPTEALDDLRDLLLLQREIQAHRRAPAAYEAPQAKGLHADLVAGHETDPWPAINEARRDAERVISIARRFGLSMDDDQKGYEPGRAFFPALADRMHLTTVLAKCADFCARAEAFVKNTIAQWCGEERLPCPDHTQLWPFNAQAAVVRNEINLGLRESEVVRAVPEQAVPERVTSQQAAIERKPEPIIERQAPAKVKAREVKRDSGWER
;
A
#
# COMPACT_ATOMS: atom_id res chain seq x y z
N MET A 1 22.00 0.96 -25.77
CA MET A 1 22.06 1.65 -24.46
C MET A 1 22.74 2.97 -24.71
N VAL A 2 22.12 4.09 -24.33
CA VAL A 2 22.73 5.42 -24.48
C VAL A 2 23.02 5.90 -23.07
N ASP A 3 24.29 6.06 -22.74
CA ASP A 3 24.72 6.61 -21.45
C ASP A 3 24.81 8.13 -21.57
N LEU A 4 24.08 8.83 -20.70
CA LEU A 4 24.11 10.29 -20.59
C LEU A 4 25.12 10.69 -19.52
N MET A 5 26.21 11.33 -19.93
CA MET A 5 27.15 11.97 -19.01
C MET A 5 26.83 13.46 -18.90
N ILE A 6 26.56 13.92 -17.68
CA ILE A 6 26.13 15.29 -17.41
C ILE A 6 27.11 15.92 -16.41
N SER A 7 27.61 17.11 -16.75
CA SER A 7 28.45 17.91 -15.86
C SER A 7 27.65 19.09 -15.31
N PRO A 8 27.28 19.09 -14.02
CA PRO A 8 26.45 20.15 -13.44
C PRO A 8 27.29 21.39 -13.16
N VAL A 9 27.30 22.33 -14.10
CA VAL A 9 27.95 23.64 -13.95
C VAL A 9 27.01 24.60 -13.19
N ARG A 10 27.55 25.28 -12.18
CA ARG A 10 26.85 26.26 -11.33
C ARG A 10 27.72 27.48 -11.06
N ASP A 11 27.09 28.64 -10.90
CA ASP A 11 27.82 29.87 -10.56
C ASP A 11 28.16 29.93 -9.08
N SER A 12 29.44 30.13 -8.75
CA SER A 12 29.92 30.35 -7.39
C SER A 12 30.84 31.56 -7.36
N ARG A 13 30.47 32.60 -6.61
CA ARG A 13 31.22 33.87 -6.52
C ARG A 13 31.58 34.46 -7.90
N GLY A 14 30.64 34.40 -8.84
CA GLY A 14 30.79 34.92 -10.20
C GLY A 14 31.64 34.06 -11.14
N LYS A 15 31.95 32.80 -10.78
CA LYS A 15 32.67 31.85 -11.64
C LYS A 15 31.87 30.56 -11.84
N PRO A 16 31.88 29.96 -13.04
CA PRO A 16 31.29 28.65 -13.28
C PRO A 16 32.13 27.56 -12.59
N VAL A 17 31.49 26.73 -11.79
CA VAL A 17 32.09 25.62 -11.06
C VAL A 17 31.25 24.37 -11.30
N ILE A 18 31.90 23.23 -11.59
CA ILE A 18 31.24 21.93 -11.67
C ILE A 18 31.00 21.45 -10.24
N SER A 19 29.73 21.36 -9.82
CA SER A 19 29.37 20.92 -8.48
C SER A 19 28.04 20.17 -8.49
N THR A 20 28.12 18.86 -8.29
CA THR A 20 26.96 17.98 -8.13
C THR A 20 26.16 18.34 -6.88
N GLN A 21 26.85 18.54 -5.76
CA GLN A 21 26.21 18.86 -4.47
C GLN A 21 25.43 20.18 -4.53
N LYS A 22 26.00 21.23 -5.13
CA LYS A 22 25.30 22.51 -5.26
C LYS A 22 24.04 22.39 -6.12
N ALA A 23 24.14 21.70 -7.26
CA ALA A 23 22.99 21.47 -8.14
C ALA A 23 21.88 20.65 -7.44
N LEU A 24 22.25 19.63 -6.66
CA LEU A 24 21.29 18.80 -5.92
C LEU A 24 20.62 19.56 -4.77
N VAL A 25 21.34 20.44 -4.07
CA VAL A 25 20.77 21.27 -2.99
C VAL A 25 19.79 22.31 -3.55
N GLU A 26 20.13 22.96 -4.67
CA GLU A 26 19.21 23.87 -5.36
C GLU A 26 17.94 23.14 -5.82
N LEU A 27 18.11 21.94 -6.39
CA LEU A 27 16.98 21.12 -6.84
C LEU A 27 16.09 20.70 -5.67
N LYS A 28 16.69 20.28 -4.55
CA LYS A 28 15.98 19.95 -3.31
C LYS A 28 15.17 21.13 -2.78
N ALA A 29 15.73 22.33 -2.82
CA ALA A 29 15.02 23.54 -2.41
C ALA A 29 13.83 23.85 -3.34
N ALA A 30 13.96 23.61 -4.65
CA ALA A 30 12.90 23.81 -5.62
C ALA A 30 11.75 22.79 -5.51
N THR A 31 12.04 21.52 -5.22
CA THR A 31 11.02 20.46 -5.12
C THR A 31 10.45 20.25 -3.71
N GLY A 32 11.04 20.86 -2.67
CA GLY A 32 10.60 20.71 -1.28
C GLY A 32 10.86 19.32 -0.65
N GLU A 33 11.67 18.49 -1.29
CA GLU A 33 11.92 17.11 -0.86
C GLU A 33 12.94 17.03 0.29
N ARG A 34 12.82 16.01 1.17
CA ARG A 34 13.72 15.85 2.33
C ARG A 34 15.13 15.38 1.96
N ASN A 35 15.28 14.69 0.83
CA ASN A 35 16.54 14.11 0.35
C ASN A 35 16.82 14.58 -1.08
N GLU A 36 18.10 14.85 -1.37
CA GLU A 36 18.62 15.31 -2.66
C GLU A 36 18.31 14.34 -3.81
N TYR A 37 18.50 13.04 -3.61
CA TYR A 37 18.19 12.04 -4.64
C TYR A 37 16.68 11.83 -4.83
N SER A 38 15.88 12.04 -3.77
CA SER A 38 14.42 12.05 -3.89
C SER A 38 13.94 13.23 -4.72
N ALA A 39 14.53 14.41 -4.51
CA ALA A 39 14.27 15.62 -5.30
C ALA A 39 14.56 15.39 -6.79
N LEU A 40 15.70 14.74 -7.11
CA LEU A 40 16.05 14.39 -8.48
C LEU A 40 15.04 13.45 -9.13
N GLN A 41 14.61 12.41 -8.42
CA GLN A 41 13.60 11.47 -8.92
C GLN A 41 12.24 12.14 -9.16
N THR A 42 11.82 13.02 -8.25
CA THR A 42 10.56 13.77 -8.38
C THR A 42 10.64 14.73 -9.57
N SER A 43 11.67 15.59 -9.63
CA SER A 43 11.86 16.53 -10.73
C SER A 43 11.98 15.87 -12.10
N TRP A 44 12.64 14.70 -12.18
CA TRP A 44 12.73 13.96 -13.43
C TRP A 44 11.37 13.39 -13.86
N ALA A 45 10.61 12.80 -12.94
CA ALA A 45 9.29 12.27 -13.25
C ALA A 45 8.31 13.37 -13.69
N ASP A 46 8.36 14.53 -13.04
CA ASP A 46 7.54 15.68 -13.40
C ASP A 46 7.91 16.19 -14.80
N TRP A 47 9.21 16.29 -15.11
CA TRP A 47 9.66 16.70 -16.44
C TRP A 47 9.30 15.68 -17.52
N ALA A 48 9.52 14.38 -17.25
CA ALA A 48 9.28 13.29 -18.20
C ALA A 48 7.79 13.12 -18.51
N SER A 49 6.91 13.25 -17.51
CA SER A 49 5.46 13.20 -17.70
C SER A 49 4.95 14.35 -18.59
N GLN A 50 5.53 15.55 -18.42
CA GLN A 50 5.16 16.74 -19.18
C GLN A 50 5.72 16.76 -20.62
N HIS A 51 6.89 16.14 -20.86
CA HIS A 51 7.63 16.32 -22.12
C HIS A 51 7.84 15.03 -22.94
N LEU A 52 7.69 13.85 -22.35
CA LEU A 52 7.89 12.57 -23.05
C LEU A 52 6.58 11.79 -23.15
N ASP A 53 5.97 11.41 -22.02
CA ASP A 53 4.74 10.63 -21.97
C ASP A 53 4.08 10.75 -20.59
N ALA A 54 2.79 11.10 -20.56
CA ALA A 54 2.01 11.27 -19.35
C ALA A 54 1.89 9.99 -18.50
N ALA A 55 2.10 8.81 -19.08
CA ALA A 55 2.14 7.55 -18.35
C ALA A 55 3.43 7.33 -17.54
N ILE A 56 4.46 8.17 -17.73
CA ILE A 56 5.72 8.07 -17.00
C ILE A 56 5.54 8.69 -15.62
N GLU A 57 5.38 7.83 -14.63
CA GLU A 57 5.23 8.22 -13.23
C GLU A 57 6.50 8.02 -12.42
N ARG A 58 6.56 8.73 -11.29
CA ARG A 58 7.63 8.58 -10.32
C ARG A 58 7.59 7.18 -9.69
N GLY A 59 8.75 6.51 -9.68
CA GLY A 59 8.89 5.23 -8.98
C GLY A 59 8.56 5.31 -7.47
N THR A 60 7.99 4.23 -6.95
CA THR A 60 7.64 4.11 -5.52
C THR A 60 8.86 4.24 -4.62
N ARG A 61 8.69 4.95 -3.49
CA ARG A 61 9.80 5.26 -2.57
C ARG A 61 10.42 3.97 -2.01
N ARG A 62 11.75 3.98 -1.87
CA ARG A 62 12.52 2.82 -1.38
C ARG A 62 12.08 2.37 0.02
N MET A 63 11.73 3.29 0.92
CA MET A 63 11.24 2.95 2.27
C MET A 63 9.96 2.10 2.26
N ILE A 64 9.20 2.10 1.17
CA ILE A 64 7.95 1.35 1.02
C ILE A 64 8.21 -0.01 0.37
N THR A 65 9.14 -0.08 -0.57
CA THR A 65 9.35 -1.26 -1.42
C THR A 65 10.53 -2.13 -1.02
N ASP A 66 11.42 -1.61 -0.17
CA ASP A 66 12.74 -2.16 0.19
C ASP A 66 13.55 -2.69 -1.01
N ARG A 67 13.30 -2.13 -2.20
CA ARG A 67 13.96 -2.55 -3.43
C ARG A 67 15.45 -2.22 -3.35
N GLN A 68 16.26 -3.24 -3.63
CA GLN A 68 17.72 -3.11 -3.70
C GLN A 68 18.16 -2.87 -5.14
N HIS A 69 19.20 -2.05 -5.30
CA HIS A 69 19.82 -1.85 -6.59
C HIS A 69 20.58 -3.11 -7.00
N LEU A 70 20.16 -3.74 -8.08
CA LEU A 70 20.83 -4.90 -8.66
C LEU A 70 21.69 -4.44 -9.85
N THR A 71 22.86 -5.05 -10.02
CA THR A 71 23.63 -4.88 -11.25
C THR A 71 22.88 -5.49 -12.43
N PRO A 72 23.12 -5.05 -13.67
CA PRO A 72 22.42 -5.61 -14.83
C PRO A 72 22.53 -7.14 -14.95
N GLU A 73 23.71 -7.70 -14.64
CA GLU A 73 23.96 -9.14 -14.63
C GLU A 73 23.17 -9.85 -13.53
N THR A 74 23.15 -9.31 -12.31
CA THR A 74 22.39 -9.90 -11.20
C THR A 74 20.89 -9.76 -11.40
N TYR A 75 20.42 -8.66 -11.99
CA TYR A 75 19.03 -8.48 -12.37
C TYR A 75 18.61 -9.49 -13.45
N GLY A 76 19.46 -9.71 -14.47
CA GLY A 76 19.27 -10.74 -15.49
C GLY A 76 19.12 -12.12 -14.87
N LEU A 77 20.06 -12.51 -13.99
CA LEU A 77 20.03 -13.79 -13.28
C LEU A 77 18.79 -13.92 -12.38
N VAL A 78 18.38 -12.89 -11.65
CA VAL A 78 17.16 -12.92 -10.82
C VAL A 78 15.92 -13.06 -11.68
N LYS A 79 15.85 -12.35 -12.81
CA LYS A 79 14.71 -12.42 -13.73
C LYS A 79 14.64 -13.76 -14.44
N ASP A 80 15.78 -14.31 -14.85
CA ASP A 80 15.86 -15.62 -15.49
C ASP A 80 15.59 -16.73 -14.49
N LYS A 81 16.09 -16.62 -13.24
CA LYS A 81 15.71 -17.53 -12.14
C LYS A 81 14.22 -17.45 -11.83
N ALA A 82 13.63 -16.26 -11.76
CA ALA A 82 12.18 -16.10 -11.54
C ALA A 82 11.36 -16.65 -12.71
N ARG A 83 11.86 -16.50 -13.95
CA ARG A 83 11.25 -17.09 -15.15
C ARG A 83 11.38 -18.61 -15.15
N GLU A 84 12.52 -19.15 -14.75
CA GLU A 84 12.74 -20.59 -14.60
C GLU A 84 11.89 -21.18 -13.48
N GLU A 85 11.74 -20.49 -12.35
CA GLU A 85 10.84 -20.87 -11.25
C GLU A 85 9.40 -20.91 -11.75
N LEU A 86 8.92 -19.87 -12.45
CA LEU A 86 7.60 -19.87 -13.07
C LEU A 86 7.40 -20.99 -14.11
N LEU A 87 8.43 -21.31 -14.89
CA LEU A 87 8.39 -22.39 -15.86
C LEU A 87 8.45 -23.78 -15.19
N ARG A 88 9.21 -23.93 -14.09
CA ARG A 88 9.23 -25.14 -13.26
C ARG A 88 7.88 -25.34 -12.57
N ASP A 89 7.30 -24.28 -12.01
CA ASP A 89 5.96 -24.30 -11.40
C ASP A 89 4.89 -24.69 -12.44
N ARG A 90 5.01 -24.21 -13.68
CA ARG A 90 4.09 -24.56 -14.77
C ARG A 90 4.31 -25.98 -15.32
N ALA A 91 5.52 -26.52 -15.24
CA ALA A 91 5.86 -27.88 -15.64
C ALA A 91 5.56 -28.93 -14.55
N GLN A 92 5.29 -28.52 -13.31
CA GLN A 92 4.98 -29.39 -12.17
C GLN A 92 3.50 -29.82 -12.06
N THR A 93 2.84 -30.06 -13.20
CA THR A 93 1.55 -30.79 -13.21
C THR A 93 1.59 -32.20 -12.56
N PRO A 94 2.75 -32.86 -12.30
CA PRO A 94 2.81 -34.08 -11.47
C PRO A 94 2.90 -33.87 -9.95
N ASP A 95 3.01 -32.65 -9.41
CA ASP A 95 3.34 -32.44 -7.98
C ASP A 95 2.11 -32.34 -7.06
N LEU A 96 0.95 -31.91 -7.59
CA LEU A 96 -0.30 -31.87 -6.81
C LEU A 96 -0.69 -33.26 -6.30
N ALA A 97 -0.50 -34.31 -7.11
CA ALA A 97 -0.79 -35.68 -6.70
C ALA A 97 0.10 -36.13 -5.52
N ARG A 98 1.38 -35.75 -5.51
CA ARG A 98 2.30 -36.04 -4.38
C ARG A 98 1.94 -35.23 -3.14
N VAL A 99 1.58 -33.95 -3.30
CA VAL A 99 1.11 -33.11 -2.19
C VAL A 99 -0.17 -33.70 -1.59
N LEU A 100 -1.11 -34.13 -2.42
CA LEU A 100 -2.34 -34.80 -1.98
C LEU A 100 -2.05 -36.16 -1.32
N GLN A 101 -1.09 -36.92 -1.82
CA GLN A 101 -0.69 -38.19 -1.23
C GLN A 101 -0.03 -37.98 0.15
N ASN A 102 0.84 -36.98 0.29
CA ASN A 102 1.42 -36.61 1.58
C ASN A 102 0.37 -36.02 2.53
N ALA A 103 -0.63 -35.31 2.00
CA ALA A 103 -1.75 -34.80 2.80
C ALA A 103 -2.73 -35.92 3.21
N SER A 104 -2.81 -37.03 2.47
CA SER A 104 -3.75 -38.14 2.76
C SER A 104 -3.46 -38.85 4.09
N GLU A 105 -2.25 -38.68 4.64
CA GLU A 105 -1.85 -39.20 5.94
C GLU A 105 -2.24 -38.26 7.10
N LEU A 106 -2.76 -37.06 6.81
CA LEU A 106 -3.20 -36.10 7.81
C LEU A 106 -4.54 -36.52 8.46
N PRO A 107 -4.76 -36.19 9.74
CA PRO A 107 -6.07 -36.36 10.34
C PRO A 107 -7.10 -35.46 9.64
N THR A 108 -8.38 -35.86 9.68
CA THR A 108 -9.50 -35.14 9.02
C THR A 108 -9.56 -33.66 9.40
N GLU A 109 -9.28 -33.32 10.66
CA GLU A 109 -9.24 -31.93 11.11
C GLU A 109 -8.14 -31.11 10.42
N ALA A 110 -6.95 -31.69 10.26
CA ALA A 110 -5.84 -31.04 9.54
C ALA A 110 -6.12 -30.93 8.04
N LEU A 111 -6.88 -31.86 7.46
CA LEU A 111 -7.37 -31.75 6.09
C LEU A 111 -8.39 -30.61 5.93
N ASP A 112 -9.28 -30.43 6.90
CA ASP A 112 -10.23 -29.32 6.92
C ASP A 112 -9.50 -27.97 7.05
N ASP A 113 -8.50 -27.89 7.93
CA ASP A 113 -7.67 -26.68 8.08
C ASP A 113 -6.87 -26.40 6.80
N LEU A 114 -6.30 -27.42 6.15
CA LEU A 114 -5.60 -27.27 4.87
C LEU A 114 -6.54 -26.75 3.77
N ARG A 115 -7.74 -27.33 3.64
CA ARG A 115 -8.76 -26.86 2.69
C ARG A 115 -9.08 -25.39 2.92
N ASP A 116 -9.28 -25.02 4.18
CA ASP A 116 -9.67 -23.68 4.57
C ASP A 116 -8.53 -22.67 4.33
N LEU A 117 -7.28 -23.03 4.64
CA LEU A 117 -6.10 -22.22 4.32
C LEU A 117 -5.88 -22.06 2.81
N LEU A 118 -6.11 -23.13 2.02
CA LEU A 118 -6.03 -23.07 0.56
C LEU A 118 -7.10 -22.15 -0.04
N LEU A 119 -8.30 -22.12 0.57
CA LEU A 119 -9.35 -21.17 0.18
C LEU A 119 -8.89 -19.73 0.43
N LEU A 120 -8.36 -19.42 1.61
CA LEU A 120 -7.82 -18.07 1.89
C LEU A 120 -6.66 -17.72 0.95
N GLN A 121 -5.77 -18.67 0.66
CA GLN A 121 -4.66 -18.48 -0.27
C GLN A 121 -5.16 -18.18 -1.69
N ARG A 122 -6.22 -18.86 -2.15
CA ARG A 122 -6.86 -18.54 -3.44
C ARG A 122 -7.33 -17.09 -3.48
N GLU A 123 -8.01 -16.61 -2.44
CA GLU A 123 -8.53 -15.23 -2.41
C GLU A 123 -7.39 -14.20 -2.36
N ILE A 124 -6.31 -14.46 -1.62
CA ILE A 124 -5.10 -13.64 -1.65
C ILE A 124 -4.57 -13.53 -3.09
N GLN A 125 -4.43 -14.66 -3.79
CA GLN A 125 -3.92 -14.66 -5.16
C GLN A 125 -4.86 -13.96 -6.14
N ALA A 126 -6.17 -14.13 -5.98
CA ALA A 126 -7.18 -13.42 -6.78
C ALA A 126 -7.05 -11.91 -6.61
N HIS A 127 -6.99 -11.44 -5.36
CA HIS A 127 -6.82 -10.02 -5.06
C HIS A 127 -5.46 -9.50 -5.55
N ARG A 128 -4.37 -10.26 -5.41
CA ARG A 128 -3.03 -9.85 -5.88
C ARG A 128 -2.97 -9.64 -7.39
N ARG A 129 -3.71 -10.45 -8.17
CA ARG A 129 -3.71 -10.37 -9.64
C ARG A 129 -4.42 -9.11 -10.13
N ALA A 130 -5.53 -8.74 -9.51
CA ALA A 130 -6.32 -7.57 -9.89
C ALA A 130 -6.92 -6.89 -8.65
N PRO A 131 -6.13 -6.12 -7.87
CA PRO A 131 -6.58 -5.60 -6.58
C PRO A 131 -7.80 -4.67 -6.66
N ALA A 132 -7.82 -3.79 -7.66
CA ALA A 132 -8.92 -2.85 -7.90
C ALA A 132 -10.19 -3.55 -8.45
N ALA A 133 -10.02 -4.64 -9.19
CA ALA A 133 -11.10 -5.40 -9.82
C ALA A 133 -11.49 -6.65 -9.02
N TYR A 134 -10.97 -6.82 -7.80
CA TYR A 134 -11.32 -7.95 -6.96
C TYR A 134 -12.79 -7.87 -6.55
N GLU A 135 -13.52 -8.94 -6.85
CA GLU A 135 -14.89 -9.15 -6.39
C GLU A 135 -14.92 -10.24 -5.33
N ALA A 136 -15.75 -10.04 -4.30
CA ALA A 136 -15.97 -11.05 -3.28
C ALA A 136 -16.59 -12.32 -3.92
N PRO A 137 -16.25 -13.51 -3.41
CA PRO A 137 -16.80 -14.75 -3.96
C PRO A 137 -18.32 -14.79 -3.76
N GLN A 138 -19.03 -15.03 -4.86
CA GLN A 138 -20.48 -15.12 -4.92
C GLN A 138 -20.87 -16.22 -5.92
N ALA A 139 -21.69 -17.19 -5.50
CA ALA A 139 -22.25 -18.20 -6.41
C ALA A 139 -23.32 -17.60 -7.34
N LYS A 140 -24.05 -16.59 -6.87
CA LYS A 140 -25.08 -15.86 -7.62
C LYS A 140 -24.86 -14.37 -7.44
N GLY A 141 -24.95 -13.61 -8.52
CA GLY A 141 -24.92 -12.15 -8.46
C GLY A 141 -26.16 -11.60 -7.76
N LEU A 142 -26.07 -10.34 -7.31
CA LEU A 142 -27.20 -9.60 -6.74
C LEU A 142 -28.15 -9.17 -7.86
N HIS A 143 -29.25 -9.91 -8.03
CA HIS A 143 -30.28 -9.67 -9.03
C HIS A 143 -31.68 -9.81 -8.44
N ALA A 144 -32.69 -9.21 -9.07
CA ALA A 144 -34.08 -9.25 -8.59
C ALA A 144 -34.61 -10.70 -8.44
N ASP A 145 -34.16 -11.62 -9.30
CA ASP A 145 -34.56 -13.04 -9.27
C ASP A 145 -34.16 -13.75 -7.98
N LEU A 146 -33.11 -13.28 -7.28
CA LEU A 146 -32.72 -13.80 -5.97
C LEU A 146 -33.84 -13.62 -4.93
N VAL A 147 -34.64 -12.58 -5.09
CA VAL A 147 -35.70 -12.19 -4.17
C VAL A 147 -37.03 -12.84 -4.57
N ALA A 148 -37.13 -13.39 -5.79
CA ALA A 148 -38.37 -13.97 -6.32
C ALA A 148 -38.82 -15.15 -5.43
N GLY A 149 -40.01 -15.03 -4.83
CA GLY A 149 -40.56 -16.01 -3.90
C GLY A 149 -40.29 -15.73 -2.41
N HIS A 150 -39.57 -14.65 -2.09
CA HIS A 150 -39.28 -14.21 -0.72
C HIS A 150 -40.01 -12.90 -0.37
N GLU A 151 -41.33 -12.86 -0.60
CA GLU A 151 -42.16 -11.64 -0.45
C GLU A 151 -42.27 -11.12 0.99
N THR A 152 -41.94 -11.94 2.00
CA THR A 152 -42.17 -11.57 3.41
C THR A 152 -40.95 -11.76 4.32
N ASP A 153 -40.08 -12.73 4.04
CA ASP A 153 -38.86 -12.97 4.83
C ASP A 153 -37.61 -12.74 3.95
N PRO A 154 -36.80 -11.71 4.26
CA PRO A 154 -35.58 -11.41 3.50
C PRO A 154 -34.43 -12.39 3.79
N TRP A 155 -34.43 -13.09 4.92
CA TRP A 155 -33.26 -13.82 5.41
C TRP A 155 -32.79 -14.98 4.52
N PRO A 156 -33.68 -15.80 3.93
CA PRO A 156 -33.26 -16.86 3.02
C PRO A 156 -32.47 -16.32 1.82
N ALA A 157 -32.97 -15.26 1.18
CA ALA A 157 -32.29 -14.62 0.05
C ALA A 157 -30.97 -13.95 0.45
N ILE A 158 -30.92 -13.32 1.64
CA ILE A 158 -29.68 -12.74 2.19
C ILE A 158 -28.62 -13.82 2.41
N ASN A 159 -29.00 -14.90 3.10
CA ASN A 159 -28.09 -16.00 3.43
C ASN A 159 -27.57 -16.70 2.17
N GLU A 160 -28.41 -16.84 1.15
CA GLU A 160 -27.99 -17.37 -0.14
C GLU A 160 -26.99 -16.47 -0.85
N ALA A 161 -27.26 -15.17 -0.92
CA ALA A 161 -26.39 -14.21 -1.61
C ALA A 161 -25.01 -14.09 -0.99
N ARG A 162 -24.95 -13.98 0.34
CA ARG A 162 -23.69 -13.72 1.05
C ARG A 162 -22.91 -14.98 1.40
N ARG A 163 -23.46 -16.18 1.17
CA ARG A 163 -22.94 -17.47 1.65
C ARG A 163 -21.44 -17.63 1.44
N ASP A 164 -20.97 -17.37 0.23
CA ASP A 164 -19.59 -17.68 -0.15
C ASP A 164 -18.61 -16.62 0.41
N ALA A 165 -18.99 -15.34 0.43
CA ALA A 165 -18.22 -14.28 1.07
C ALA A 165 -18.18 -14.44 2.61
N GLU A 166 -19.32 -14.77 3.23
CA GLU A 166 -19.41 -15.07 4.66
C GLU A 166 -18.54 -16.28 5.03
N ARG A 167 -18.47 -17.30 4.16
CA ARG A 167 -17.59 -18.45 4.34
C ARG A 167 -16.11 -18.05 4.43
N VAL A 168 -15.64 -17.11 3.59
CA VAL A 168 -14.26 -16.60 3.68
C VAL A 168 -14.01 -15.95 5.04
N ILE A 169 -14.94 -15.10 5.48
CA ILE A 169 -14.85 -14.38 6.76
C ILE A 169 -14.86 -15.36 7.94
N SER A 170 -15.76 -16.35 7.93
CA SER A 170 -15.87 -17.34 9.00
C SER A 170 -14.62 -18.21 9.09
N ILE A 171 -14.06 -18.61 7.94
CA ILE A 171 -12.82 -19.38 7.88
C ILE A 171 -11.65 -18.56 8.44
N ALA A 172 -11.48 -17.33 7.97
CA ALA A 172 -10.42 -16.46 8.47
C ALA A 172 -10.50 -16.25 9.99
N ARG A 173 -11.72 -16.06 10.52
CA ARG A 173 -11.94 -15.91 11.97
C ARG A 173 -11.49 -17.13 12.77
N ARG A 174 -11.63 -18.36 12.24
CA ARG A 174 -11.11 -19.58 12.90
C ARG A 174 -9.59 -19.54 13.09
N PHE A 175 -8.87 -18.90 12.17
CA PHE A 175 -7.42 -18.69 12.24
C PHE A 175 -7.02 -17.39 12.94
N GLY A 176 -7.96 -16.72 13.61
CA GLY A 176 -7.71 -15.47 14.35
C GLY A 176 -7.51 -14.23 13.47
N LEU A 177 -7.92 -14.30 12.20
CA LEU A 177 -7.81 -13.21 11.23
C LEU A 177 -9.11 -12.38 11.16
N SER A 178 -8.97 -11.09 10.85
CA SER A 178 -10.06 -10.12 10.74
C SER A 178 -9.77 -9.07 9.66
N MET A 179 -10.82 -8.38 9.23
CA MET A 179 -10.74 -7.22 8.31
C MET A 179 -10.06 -5.98 8.92
N ASP A 180 -9.87 -5.97 10.24
CA ASP A 180 -9.25 -4.87 11.00
C ASP A 180 -7.84 -5.20 11.51
N ASP A 181 -7.19 -6.23 10.97
CA ASP A 181 -5.85 -6.62 11.42
C ASP A 181 -4.76 -5.60 11.04
N ASP A 182 -5.07 -4.64 10.17
CA ASP A 182 -4.22 -3.49 9.91
C ASP A 182 -3.97 -2.64 11.17
N GLN A 183 -4.96 -2.56 12.06
CA GLN A 183 -4.84 -1.86 13.35
C GLN A 183 -3.91 -2.59 14.33
N LYS A 184 -3.65 -3.87 14.08
CA LYS A 184 -2.75 -4.74 14.87
C LYS A 184 -1.41 -4.96 14.17
N GLY A 185 -1.06 -4.12 13.20
CA GLY A 185 0.19 -4.22 12.44
C GLY A 185 0.28 -5.45 11.55
N TYR A 186 -0.86 -6.07 11.20
CA TYR A 186 -0.92 -7.32 10.44
C TYR A 186 -0.15 -8.48 11.10
N GLU A 187 0.05 -8.48 12.42
CA GLU A 187 0.65 -9.63 13.12
C GLU A 187 -0.24 -10.89 13.15
N PRO A 188 -1.58 -10.78 13.26
CA PRO A 188 -2.46 -11.95 13.20
C PRO A 188 -2.26 -12.77 11.92
N GLY A 189 -2.24 -14.10 12.07
CA GLY A 189 -2.05 -15.04 10.97
C GLY A 189 -0.63 -15.17 10.43
N ARG A 190 0.38 -14.54 11.04
CA ARG A 190 1.80 -14.70 10.65
C ARG A 190 2.29 -16.15 10.62
N ALA A 191 1.74 -17.01 11.48
CA ALA A 191 2.05 -18.44 11.49
C ALA A 191 1.58 -19.17 10.22
N PHE A 192 0.50 -18.71 9.60
CA PHE A 192 -0.11 -19.31 8.41
C PHE A 192 0.33 -18.61 7.13
N PHE A 193 0.46 -17.28 7.17
CA PHE A 193 0.85 -16.42 6.05
C PHE A 193 2.09 -15.61 6.46
N PRO A 194 3.31 -16.13 6.26
CA PRO A 194 4.54 -15.51 6.76
C PRO A 194 4.89 -14.19 6.05
N ALA A 195 4.50 -14.01 4.80
CA ALA A 195 4.73 -12.77 4.06
C ALA A 195 3.76 -11.65 4.49
N LEU A 196 4.29 -10.47 4.81
CA LEU A 196 3.47 -9.30 5.17
C LEU A 196 2.49 -8.93 4.05
N ALA A 197 2.95 -8.98 2.79
CA ALA A 197 2.11 -8.67 1.64
C ALA A 197 0.86 -9.57 1.56
N ASP A 198 1.01 -10.87 1.84
CA ASP A 198 -0.12 -11.81 1.82
C ASP A 198 -1.13 -11.47 2.91
N ARG A 199 -0.66 -11.10 4.11
CA ARG A 199 -1.54 -10.66 5.21
C ARG A 199 -2.27 -9.37 4.88
N MET A 200 -1.59 -8.36 4.30
CA MET A 200 -2.25 -7.12 3.87
C MET A 200 -3.33 -7.37 2.81
N HIS A 201 -3.04 -8.21 1.83
CA HIS A 201 -4.02 -8.61 0.82
C HIS A 201 -5.18 -9.40 1.43
N LEU A 202 -4.90 -10.32 2.36
CA LEU A 202 -5.93 -11.06 3.06
C LEU A 202 -6.84 -10.15 3.90
N THR A 203 -6.29 -9.22 4.67
CA THR A 203 -7.08 -8.24 5.44
C THR A 203 -7.99 -7.42 4.51
N THR A 204 -7.48 -7.02 3.34
CA THR A 204 -8.28 -6.31 2.32
C THR A 204 -9.38 -7.18 1.72
N VAL A 205 -9.07 -8.45 1.41
CA VAL A 205 -10.05 -9.45 0.96
C VAL A 205 -11.17 -9.60 1.99
N LEU A 206 -10.84 -9.72 3.27
CA LEU A 206 -11.83 -9.87 4.33
C LEU A 206 -12.71 -8.63 4.46
N ALA A 207 -12.14 -7.43 4.32
CA ALA A 207 -12.90 -6.19 4.29
C ALA A 207 -13.87 -6.14 3.11
N LYS A 208 -13.43 -6.54 1.90
CA LYS A 208 -14.28 -6.57 0.70
C LYS A 208 -15.37 -7.64 0.78
N CYS A 209 -15.08 -8.80 1.33
CA CYS A 209 -16.09 -9.83 1.60
C CYS A 209 -17.12 -9.33 2.63
N ALA A 210 -16.67 -8.64 3.67
CA ALA A 210 -17.57 -8.07 4.69
C ALA A 210 -18.46 -6.98 4.09
N ASP A 211 -17.89 -6.09 3.28
CA ASP A 211 -18.64 -5.04 2.59
C ASP A 211 -19.70 -5.64 1.66
N PHE A 212 -19.34 -6.70 0.92
CA PHE A 212 -20.29 -7.44 0.11
C PHE A 212 -21.44 -8.04 0.92
N CYS A 213 -21.17 -8.66 2.07
CA CYS A 213 -22.22 -9.19 2.95
C CYS A 213 -23.22 -8.12 3.38
N ALA A 214 -22.73 -6.94 3.75
CA ALA A 214 -23.57 -5.80 4.12
C ALA A 214 -24.37 -5.25 2.93
N ARG A 215 -23.75 -5.18 1.74
CA ARG A 215 -24.42 -4.79 0.48
C ARG A 215 -25.49 -5.77 0.05
N ALA A 216 -25.26 -7.07 0.20
CA ALA A 216 -26.24 -8.12 -0.08
C ALA A 216 -27.47 -7.98 0.82
N GLU A 217 -27.25 -7.72 2.12
CA GLU A 217 -28.33 -7.47 3.07
C GLU A 217 -29.15 -6.21 2.72
N ALA A 218 -28.48 -5.09 2.41
CA ALA A 218 -29.14 -3.87 1.97
C ALA A 218 -29.95 -4.11 0.69
N PHE A 219 -29.35 -4.78 -0.31
CA PHE A 219 -29.98 -5.07 -1.59
C PHE A 219 -31.29 -5.84 -1.43
N VAL A 220 -31.28 -6.95 -0.70
CA VAL A 220 -32.47 -7.79 -0.53
C VAL A 220 -33.57 -7.03 0.24
N LYS A 221 -33.21 -6.37 1.35
CA LYS A 221 -34.17 -5.60 2.15
C LYS A 221 -34.81 -4.46 1.34
N ASN A 222 -34.00 -3.75 0.54
CA ASN A 222 -34.49 -2.66 -0.30
C ASN A 222 -35.39 -3.18 -1.43
N THR A 223 -35.05 -4.32 -2.03
CA THR A 223 -35.84 -4.92 -3.11
C THR A 223 -37.20 -5.40 -2.59
N ILE A 224 -37.25 -6.04 -1.42
CA ILE A 224 -38.52 -6.47 -0.80
C ILE A 224 -39.36 -5.26 -0.38
N ALA A 225 -38.75 -4.23 0.21
CA ALA A 225 -39.46 -3.01 0.59
C ALA A 225 -40.12 -2.32 -0.63
N GLN A 226 -39.43 -2.32 -1.78
CA GLN A 226 -40.00 -1.82 -3.05
C GLN A 226 -41.19 -2.67 -3.52
N TRP A 227 -41.10 -4.00 -3.45
CA TRP A 227 -42.20 -4.90 -3.85
C TRP A 227 -43.42 -4.78 -2.94
N CYS A 228 -43.21 -4.59 -1.63
CA CYS A 228 -44.27 -4.40 -0.65
C CYS A 228 -44.88 -2.99 -0.67
N GLY A 229 -44.34 -2.06 -1.46
CA GLY A 229 -44.81 -0.67 -1.52
C GLY A 229 -44.47 0.15 -0.26
N GLU A 230 -43.46 -0.27 0.51
CA GLU A 230 -43.02 0.37 1.75
C GLU A 230 -41.92 1.43 1.51
N GLU A 231 -41.93 2.10 0.35
CA GLU A 231 -40.93 3.10 -0.07
C GLU A 231 -40.79 4.31 0.89
N ARG A 232 -41.74 4.48 1.82
CA ARG A 232 -41.72 5.54 2.84
C ARG A 232 -40.77 5.24 4.00
N LEU A 233 -40.33 3.99 4.17
CA LEU A 233 -39.34 3.63 5.18
C LEU A 233 -37.93 3.91 4.64
N PRO A 234 -37.02 4.49 5.46
CA PRO A 234 -35.65 4.68 5.03
C PRO A 234 -35.02 3.31 4.71
N CYS A 235 -34.66 3.13 3.44
CA CYS A 235 -33.93 1.96 2.96
C CYS A 235 -32.61 1.83 3.74
N PRO A 236 -32.30 0.69 4.36
CA PRO A 236 -31.05 0.51 5.10
C PRO A 236 -29.84 0.74 4.19
N ASP A 237 -28.93 1.60 4.64
CA ASP A 237 -27.62 1.77 4.03
C ASP A 237 -26.69 0.64 4.48
N HIS A 238 -25.97 0.03 3.53
CA HIS A 238 -25.00 -1.03 3.79
C HIS A 238 -23.93 -0.63 4.82
N THR A 239 -23.62 0.66 4.97
CA THR A 239 -22.66 1.15 5.98
C THR A 239 -23.11 0.88 7.43
N GLN A 240 -24.41 0.72 7.64
CA GLN A 240 -25.03 0.49 8.95
C GLN A 240 -25.36 -1.00 9.20
N LEU A 241 -25.12 -1.86 8.21
CA LEU A 241 -25.46 -3.27 8.28
C LEU A 241 -24.25 -4.11 8.70
N TRP A 242 -24.54 -5.32 9.16
CA TRP A 242 -23.49 -6.26 9.50
C TRP A 242 -22.84 -6.84 8.22
N PRO A 243 -21.52 -7.08 8.21
CA PRO A 243 -20.53 -6.71 9.23
C PRO A 243 -20.28 -5.20 9.31
N PHE A 244 -20.33 -4.66 10.53
CA PHE A 244 -20.21 -3.22 10.77
C PHE A 244 -18.82 -2.68 10.37
N ASN A 245 -18.79 -1.44 9.88
CA ASN A 245 -17.58 -0.72 9.46
C ASN A 245 -16.82 -1.36 8.29
N ALA A 246 -17.40 -2.31 7.57
CA ALA A 246 -16.72 -3.00 6.47
C ALA A 246 -16.25 -2.05 5.37
N GLN A 247 -17.09 -1.10 4.94
CA GLN A 247 -16.71 -0.10 3.93
C GLN A 247 -15.50 0.73 4.37
N ALA A 248 -15.50 1.19 5.63
CA ALA A 248 -14.37 1.95 6.18
C ALA A 248 -13.10 1.10 6.24
N ALA A 249 -13.21 -0.19 6.57
CA ALA A 249 -12.10 -1.13 6.53
C ALA A 249 -11.58 -1.32 5.10
N VAL A 250 -12.44 -1.40 4.07
CA VAL A 250 -12.01 -1.48 2.66
C VAL A 250 -11.17 -0.26 2.30
N VAL A 251 -11.69 0.95 2.54
CA VAL A 251 -10.99 2.20 2.21
C VAL A 251 -9.62 2.26 2.88
N ARG A 252 -9.57 1.94 4.17
CA ARG A 252 -8.33 1.99 4.97
C ARG A 252 -7.29 0.99 4.46
N ASN A 253 -7.71 -0.24 4.17
CA ASN A 253 -6.83 -1.28 3.65
C ASN A 253 -6.36 -1.00 2.21
N GLU A 254 -7.22 -0.44 1.35
CA GLU A 254 -6.84 0.00 0.00
C GLU A 254 -5.82 1.14 0.03
N ILE A 255 -5.94 2.09 0.96
CA ILE A 255 -4.93 3.13 1.19
C ILE A 255 -3.62 2.49 1.65
N ASN A 256 -3.66 1.54 2.60
CA ASN A 256 -2.46 0.86 3.09
C ASN A 256 -1.72 0.07 2.00
N LEU A 257 -2.46 -0.48 1.02
CA LEU A 257 -1.90 -1.15 -0.15
C LEU A 257 -1.50 -0.19 -1.28
N GLY A 258 -1.76 1.11 -1.14
CA GLY A 258 -1.50 2.12 -2.18
C GLY A 258 -2.42 2.01 -3.40
N LEU A 259 -3.58 1.38 -3.26
CA LEU A 259 -4.59 1.26 -4.32
C LEU A 259 -5.50 2.49 -4.41
N ARG A 260 -5.60 3.24 -3.31
CA ARG A 260 -6.41 4.46 -3.20
C ARG A 260 -5.56 5.58 -2.61
N GLU A 261 -5.68 6.78 -3.17
CA GLU A 261 -5.06 7.98 -2.61
C GLU A 261 -5.74 8.38 -1.29
N SER A 262 -4.94 8.80 -0.30
CA SER A 262 -5.47 9.36 0.94
C SER A 262 -6.07 10.76 0.68
N GLU A 263 -7.28 11.01 1.19
CA GLU A 263 -7.96 12.31 1.06
C GLU A 263 -7.16 13.48 1.66
N VAL A 264 -6.23 13.21 2.58
CA VAL A 264 -5.30 14.22 3.13
C VAL A 264 -4.41 14.83 2.03
N VAL A 265 -4.15 14.09 0.94
CA VAL A 265 -3.37 14.58 -0.21
C VAL A 265 -4.19 15.52 -1.10
N ARG A 266 -5.53 15.38 -1.14
CA ARG A 266 -6.42 16.26 -1.92
C ARG A 266 -6.61 17.65 -1.31
N ALA A 267 -6.25 17.82 -0.03
CA ALA A 267 -6.49 19.05 0.73
C ALA A 267 -5.28 20.00 0.78
N VAL A 268 -4.37 19.96 -0.20
CA VAL A 268 -3.43 21.08 -0.42
C VAL A 268 -4.13 22.06 -1.35
N PRO A 269 -4.62 23.21 -0.87
CA PRO A 269 -5.19 24.22 -1.75
C PRO A 269 -4.08 24.77 -2.63
N GLU A 270 -4.34 24.80 -3.93
CA GLU A 270 -3.60 25.55 -4.93
C GLU A 270 -3.53 27.02 -4.47
N GLN A 271 -2.42 27.39 -3.80
CA GLN A 271 -2.26 28.76 -3.33
C GLN A 271 -2.03 29.67 -4.52
N ALA A 272 -3.00 30.57 -4.70
CA ALA A 272 -3.04 31.63 -5.67
C ALA A 272 -1.70 32.39 -5.76
N VAL A 273 -1.24 32.56 -7.00
CA VAL A 273 -0.19 33.49 -7.39
C VAL A 273 -0.62 34.91 -6.98
N PRO A 274 0.12 35.64 -6.12
CA PRO A 274 -0.13 37.06 -5.98
C PRO A 274 0.59 37.81 -7.10
N GLU A 275 -0.21 38.62 -7.78
CA GLU A 275 0.18 39.55 -8.84
C GLU A 275 1.33 40.49 -8.43
N ARG A 276 2.13 40.82 -9.43
CA ARG A 276 3.13 41.88 -9.38
C ARG A 276 2.47 43.21 -9.01
N VAL A 277 2.95 43.86 -7.94
CA VAL A 277 2.82 45.31 -7.77
C VAL A 277 4.22 45.93 -7.77
N THR A 278 4.42 46.76 -8.77
CA THR A 278 5.62 47.54 -9.06
C THR A 278 5.71 48.75 -8.13
N SER A 279 6.89 48.93 -7.53
CA SER A 279 7.59 50.18 -7.16
C SER A 279 6.79 51.38 -6.60
N GLN A 280 7.10 51.78 -5.36
CA GLN A 280 7.44 53.18 -5.03
C GLN A 280 8.18 53.30 -3.69
N GLN A 281 9.07 54.28 -3.64
CA GLN A 281 10.14 54.52 -2.67
C GLN A 281 9.62 55.06 -1.32
N ALA A 282 10.29 54.73 -0.20
CA ALA A 282 10.56 55.67 0.89
C ALA A 282 11.63 55.18 1.87
N ALA A 283 12.62 56.05 2.08
CA ALA A 283 13.32 56.34 3.33
C ALA A 283 14.19 55.26 4.00
N ILE A 284 15.49 55.47 3.77
CA ILE A 284 16.63 55.19 4.65
C ILE A 284 16.34 55.64 6.10
N GLU A 285 16.51 54.74 7.06
CA GLU A 285 17.06 55.08 8.38
C GLU A 285 18.02 53.98 8.84
N ARG A 286 19.31 54.35 8.90
CA ARG A 286 20.40 53.55 9.45
C ARG A 286 20.45 53.76 10.97
N LYS A 287 20.53 52.68 11.75
CA LYS A 287 21.25 52.61 13.05
C LYS A 287 21.68 51.16 13.33
N PRO A 288 22.76 50.95 14.11
CA PRO A 288 23.81 49.97 13.81
C PRO A 288 23.67 48.66 14.60
N GLU A 289 24.29 47.61 14.05
CA GLU A 289 24.47 46.30 14.65
C GLU A 289 25.26 46.36 15.97
N PRO A 290 24.88 45.59 17.01
CA PRO A 290 25.76 45.30 18.11
C PRO A 290 26.69 44.13 17.78
N ILE A 291 27.98 44.39 17.95
CA ILE A 291 29.12 43.47 17.91
C ILE A 291 28.89 42.34 18.94
N ILE A 292 28.83 41.09 18.49
CA ILE A 292 28.95 39.92 19.38
C ILE A 292 30.38 39.39 19.27
N GLU A 293 31.12 39.56 20.36
CA GLU A 293 32.46 39.04 20.60
C GLU A 293 32.51 37.52 20.43
N ARG A 294 33.53 37.07 19.68
CA ARG A 294 33.90 35.67 19.53
C ARG A 294 34.47 35.15 20.86
N GLN A 295 33.76 34.24 21.52
CA GLN A 295 34.36 33.42 22.59
C GLN A 295 35.08 32.21 22.00
N ALA A 296 36.32 32.01 22.44
CA ALA A 296 37.26 30.99 22.01
C ALA A 296 36.87 29.56 22.49
N PRO A 297 37.31 28.50 21.78
CA PRO A 297 36.90 27.13 22.07
C PRO A 297 37.53 26.55 23.35
N ALA A 298 36.71 25.85 24.12
CA ALA A 298 37.12 25.11 25.32
C ALA A 298 38.03 23.93 24.97
N LYS A 299 39.11 23.78 25.75
CA LYS A 299 40.14 22.73 25.62
C LYS A 299 39.57 21.35 25.94
N VAL A 300 39.60 20.44 24.96
CA VAL A 300 39.39 19.00 25.16
C VAL A 300 40.63 18.42 25.83
N LYS A 301 40.48 17.85 27.03
CA LYS A 301 41.54 17.08 27.71
C LYS A 301 41.66 15.69 27.08
N ALA A 302 42.88 15.33 26.72
CA ALA A 302 43.27 14.02 26.23
C ALA A 302 43.03 12.94 27.29
N ARG A 303 42.41 11.82 26.90
CA ARG A 303 42.35 10.59 27.70
C ARG A 303 43.63 9.79 27.47
N GLU A 304 44.38 9.57 28.54
CA GLU A 304 45.53 8.66 28.57
C GLU A 304 45.09 7.21 28.34
N VAL A 305 45.81 6.55 27.45
CA VAL A 305 45.74 5.12 27.18
C VAL A 305 46.68 4.41 28.16
N LYS A 306 46.13 3.66 29.11
CA LYS A 306 46.91 2.68 29.89
C LYS A 306 46.85 1.32 29.18
N ARG A 307 48.02 0.90 28.67
CA ARG A 307 48.34 -0.48 28.34
C ARG A 307 48.65 -1.20 29.64
N ASP A 308 47.92 -2.25 29.96
CA ASP A 308 48.40 -3.29 30.89
C ASP A 308 48.64 -4.56 30.10
N SER A 309 49.93 -4.88 29.99
CA SER A 309 50.47 -6.18 29.62
C SER A 309 50.93 -6.86 30.91
N GLY A 310 50.34 -8.00 31.25
CA GLY A 310 50.75 -8.82 32.38
C GLY A 310 50.32 -10.26 32.17
N TRP A 311 51.26 -11.06 31.67
CA TRP A 311 51.22 -12.52 31.67
C TRP A 311 51.29 -13.05 33.11
N GLU A 312 50.58 -14.14 33.43
CA GLU A 312 51.16 -15.31 34.10
C GLU A 312 50.18 -16.50 34.18
N ARG A 313 50.67 -17.63 33.64
CA ARG A 313 50.40 -19.07 33.88
C ARG A 313 49.01 -19.67 33.63
#